data_AF-A0AAC8XHF2-F1
#
_entry.id   AF-A0AAC8XHF2-F1
#
_cell.length_a   1.000
_cell.length_b   1.000
_cell.length_c   1.000
_cell.angle_alpha   90.00
_cell.angle_beta   90.00
_cell.angle_gamma   90.00
#
_symmetry.space_group_name_H-M   'P 1'
#
loop_
_entity.id
_entity.type
_entity.pdbx_description
1 polymer ?
#
loop_
_entity_poly.entity_id
_entity_poly.type
_entity_poly.pdbx_seq_one_letter_code
_entity_poly.pdbx_strand_id
1 'polypeptide(L)'
;MLKSFTLVYRPQPNKQIMSLAALAGTQTRARLRHYCTRVCAPYLEVILPRMNRLQALNEIINFGPNLKLAEIRIHELPFDTDEELITINRHHVEKVLNMFINGEISDETVEQWANFIEGREDLNYDVFGNLIHILANPVLEGKLSISKARKFLDAI
;
A
#
# COMPACT_ATOMS: atom_id res chain seq x y z
N MET A 1 2.19 -52.64 32.36
CA MET A 1 3.15 -52.79 31.25
C MET A 1 2.73 -51.81 30.15
N LEU A 2 3.39 -50.67 30.02
CA LEU A 2 3.27 -49.78 28.85
C LEU A 2 4.68 -49.26 28.57
N LYS A 3 5.26 -49.65 27.44
CA LYS A 3 6.54 -49.16 26.93
C LYS A 3 6.28 -47.99 25.97
N SER A 4 6.94 -46.89 26.28
CA SER A 4 7.55 -45.84 25.44
C SER A 4 7.21 -45.76 23.96
N PHE A 5 6.97 -44.53 23.47
CA PHE A 5 7.88 -43.85 22.54
C PHE A 5 7.75 -42.33 22.72
N THR A 6 8.80 -41.71 23.26
CA THR A 6 8.93 -40.27 23.45
C THR A 6 9.63 -39.70 22.22
N LEU A 7 8.97 -38.85 21.45
CA LEU A 7 9.66 -38.06 20.42
C LEU A 7 10.38 -36.89 21.12
N VAL A 8 11.71 -36.95 21.14
CA VAL A 8 12.57 -35.91 21.68
C VAL A 8 12.68 -34.79 20.64
N TYR A 9 11.97 -33.69 20.84
CA TYR A 9 12.28 -32.43 20.15
C TYR A 9 13.30 -31.66 21.01
N ARG A 10 14.51 -31.44 20.48
CA ARG A 10 15.53 -30.58 21.11
C ARG A 10 15.34 -29.15 20.61
N PRO A 11 14.95 -28.17 21.46
CA PRO A 11 15.00 -26.77 21.10
C PRO A 11 16.45 -26.27 21.18
N GLN A 12 16.94 -25.67 20.09
CA GLN A 12 18.17 -24.89 20.07
C GLN A 12 17.99 -23.61 20.91
N PRO A 13 19.02 -23.14 21.63
CA PRO A 13 18.84 -22.13 22.65
C PRO A 13 18.78 -20.73 22.04
N ASN A 14 18.02 -19.90 22.73
CA ASN A 14 18.14 -18.44 22.79
C ASN A 14 17.23 -17.64 21.83
N LYS A 15 16.03 -17.32 22.34
CA LYS A 15 15.48 -15.95 22.42
C LYS A 15 14.24 -16.01 23.32
N GLN A 16 14.33 -15.37 24.49
CA GLN A 16 13.21 -15.17 25.40
C GLN A 16 12.08 -14.43 24.66
N ILE A 17 10.95 -15.10 24.46
CA ILE A 17 9.68 -14.43 24.19
C ILE A 17 9.10 -14.11 25.56
N MET A 18 9.29 -12.87 26.03
CA MET A 18 8.59 -12.39 27.22
C MET A 18 7.13 -12.08 26.84
N SER A 19 6.23 -12.83 27.46
CA SER A 19 4.78 -12.60 27.47
C SER A 19 4.44 -11.19 27.96
N LEU A 20 3.62 -10.46 27.18
CA LEU A 20 3.12 -9.11 27.50
C LEU A 20 2.18 -9.06 28.72
N ALA A 21 1.87 -10.19 29.38
CA ALA A 21 0.91 -10.23 30.48
C ALA A 21 1.50 -9.89 31.87
N ALA A 22 2.82 -9.71 32.01
CA ALA A 22 3.47 -9.62 33.32
C ALA A 22 3.76 -8.19 33.85
N LEU A 23 3.16 -7.14 33.27
CA LEU A 23 3.38 -5.75 33.71
C LEU A 23 2.10 -4.99 34.07
N ALA A 24 1.14 -5.69 34.70
CA ALA A 24 0.02 -5.03 35.38
C ALA A 24 0.45 -4.63 36.81
N GLY A 25 1.20 -3.54 36.93
CA GLY A 25 1.69 -3.01 38.21
C GLY A 25 1.75 -1.49 38.22
N THR A 26 0.64 -0.86 38.60
CA THR A 26 0.55 0.46 39.28
C THR A 26 1.47 1.59 38.81
N GLN A 27 1.53 1.91 37.51
CA GLN A 27 2.20 3.13 37.04
C GLN A 27 1.37 3.95 36.05
N THR A 28 1.11 5.17 36.50
CA THR A 28 0.40 6.32 35.95
C THR A 28 0.40 6.41 34.43
N ARG A 29 -0.78 6.74 33.85
CA ARG A 29 -1.07 7.04 32.43
C ARG A 29 0.03 7.81 31.65
N ALA A 30 0.83 8.61 32.36
CA ALA A 30 1.96 9.35 31.79
C ALA A 30 3.16 8.46 31.36
N ARG A 31 3.46 7.34 32.05
CA ARG A 31 4.56 6.44 31.67
C ARG A 31 4.24 5.58 30.44
N LEU A 32 2.98 5.18 30.27
CA LEU A 32 2.53 4.48 29.05
C LEU A 32 2.62 5.39 27.82
N ARG A 33 2.32 6.69 27.97
CA ARG A 33 2.50 7.68 26.88
C ARG A 33 3.97 7.83 26.49
N HIS A 34 4.88 7.84 27.47
CA HIS A 34 6.32 7.98 27.26
C HIS A 34 6.98 6.73 26.67
N TYR A 35 6.50 5.54 27.02
CA TYR A 35 7.00 4.27 26.47
C TYR A 35 6.58 4.10 25.00
N CYS A 36 5.34 4.47 24.64
CA CYS A 36 4.87 4.47 23.25
C CYS A 36 5.65 5.44 22.35
N THR A 37 6.04 6.62 22.85
CA THR A 37 6.72 7.64 22.00
C THR A 37 8.25 7.52 21.96
N ARG A 38 8.90 6.85 22.91
CA ARG A 38 10.38 6.70 22.89
C ARG A 38 10.89 5.30 22.56
N VAL A 39 10.07 4.25 22.69
CA VAL A 39 10.51 2.87 22.39
C VAL A 39 9.93 2.37 21.07
N CYS A 40 8.70 2.78 20.69
CA CYS A 40 8.10 2.35 19.41
C CYS A 40 8.40 3.31 18.24
N ALA A 41 8.54 4.61 18.47
CA ALA A 41 8.85 5.57 17.40
C ALA A 41 10.20 5.30 16.69
N PRO A 42 11.32 5.03 17.40
CA PRO A 42 12.58 4.72 16.71
C PRO A 42 12.64 3.28 16.17
N TYR A 43 11.68 2.41 16.49
CA TYR A 43 11.62 1.06 15.91
C TYR A 43 10.94 1.05 14.53
N LEU A 44 10.08 2.04 14.26
CA LEU A 44 9.49 2.27 12.93
C LEU A 44 10.51 2.83 11.93
N GLU A 45 11.46 3.66 12.39
CA GLU A 45 12.50 4.23 11.51
C GLU A 45 13.58 3.24 11.07
N VAL A 46 13.66 2.04 11.68
CA VAL A 46 14.83 1.15 11.58
C VAL A 46 14.61 -0.12 10.75
N ILE A 47 13.39 -0.48 10.34
CA ILE A 47 13.13 -1.77 9.65
C ILE A 47 12.47 -1.65 8.27
N LEU A 48 11.86 -0.51 7.92
CA LEU A 48 11.36 -0.32 6.56
C LEU A 48 12.51 0.12 5.65
N PRO A 49 12.77 -0.56 4.51
CA PRO A 49 13.64 0.00 3.49
C PRO A 49 13.14 1.42 3.21
N ARG A 50 14.03 2.42 3.26
CA ARG A 50 13.64 3.78 2.86
C ARG A 50 13.29 3.77 1.38
N MET A 51 12.03 3.49 1.09
CA MET A 51 11.46 3.49 -0.24
C MET A 51 11.62 4.92 -0.80
N ASN A 52 12.28 5.08 -1.93
CA ASN A 52 12.38 6.37 -2.58
C ASN A 52 11.08 6.70 -3.34
N ARG A 53 10.95 7.93 -3.86
CA ARG A 53 9.75 8.41 -4.58
C ARG A 53 9.38 7.46 -5.73
N LEU A 54 10.34 7.13 -6.59
CA LEU A 54 10.15 6.22 -7.73
C LEU A 54 9.65 4.83 -7.28
N GLN A 55 10.21 4.27 -6.21
CA GLN A 55 9.77 2.98 -5.67
C GLN A 55 8.35 3.06 -5.11
N ALA A 56 8.00 4.13 -4.40
CA ALA A 56 6.66 4.33 -3.87
C ALA A 56 5.62 4.50 -4.97
N LEU A 57 5.91 5.33 -5.97
CA LEU A 57 5.06 5.48 -7.14
C LEU A 57 4.84 4.15 -7.85
N ASN A 58 5.91 3.37 -8.08
CA ASN A 58 5.81 2.06 -8.73
C ASN A 58 4.92 1.09 -7.95
N GLU A 59 5.03 1.04 -6.62
CA GLU A 59 4.16 0.22 -5.78
C GLU A 59 2.71 0.67 -5.85
N ILE A 60 2.43 1.98 -5.86
CA ILE A 60 1.06 2.50 -5.93
C ILE A 60 0.42 2.21 -7.29
N ILE A 61 1.06 2.64 -8.39
CA ILE A 61 0.47 2.54 -9.73
C ILE A 61 0.27 1.08 -10.16
N ASN A 62 1.07 0.15 -9.63
CA ASN A 62 0.99 -1.27 -9.94
C ASN A 62 0.24 -2.09 -8.89
N PHE A 63 -0.38 -1.51 -7.85
CA PHE A 63 -0.95 -2.30 -6.75
C PHE A 63 0.05 -3.34 -6.20
N GLY A 64 1.27 -2.88 -5.92
CA GLY A 64 2.39 -3.72 -5.49
C GLY A 64 2.22 -4.26 -4.06
N PRO A 65 3.04 -5.24 -3.67
CA PRO A 65 2.93 -5.91 -2.37
C PRO A 65 3.16 -4.98 -1.18
N ASN A 66 3.81 -3.82 -1.38
CA ASN A 66 4.07 -2.85 -0.33
C ASN A 66 3.18 -1.60 -0.45
N LEU A 67 2.03 -1.70 -1.13
CA LEU A 67 1.12 -0.57 -1.41
C LEU A 67 0.88 0.33 -0.19
N LYS A 68 0.57 -0.24 0.99
CA LYS A 68 0.32 0.56 2.21
C LYS A 68 1.55 1.30 2.71
N LEU A 69 2.74 0.70 2.58
CA LEU A 69 3.98 1.38 2.93
C LEU A 69 4.30 2.48 1.92
N ALA A 70 3.99 2.25 0.64
CA ALA A 70 4.17 3.23 -0.42
C ALA A 70 3.24 4.44 -0.27
N GLU A 71 1.96 4.23 0.07
CA GLU A 71 1.00 5.30 0.40
C GLU A 71 1.51 6.16 1.57
N ILE A 72 1.98 5.53 2.66
CA ILE A 72 2.58 6.28 3.78
C ILE A 72 3.79 7.08 3.29
N ARG A 73 4.67 6.43 2.52
CA ARG A 73 5.91 7.04 2.07
C ARG A 73 5.69 8.23 1.15
N ILE A 74 4.73 8.15 0.22
CA ILE A 74 4.47 9.22 -0.75
C ILE A 74 3.93 10.48 -0.06
N HIS A 75 3.18 10.33 1.04
CA HIS A 75 2.69 11.44 1.85
C HIS A 75 3.76 12.12 2.72
N GLU A 76 4.86 11.42 3.03
CA GLU A 76 6.00 12.00 3.77
C GLU A 76 6.96 12.80 2.86
N LEU A 77 6.89 12.58 1.55
CA LEU A 77 7.69 13.30 0.58
C LEU A 77 7.05 14.66 0.26
N PRO A 78 7.86 15.68 -0.12
CA PRO A 78 7.31 16.91 -0.68
C PRO A 78 6.36 16.59 -1.84
N PHE A 79 5.27 17.33 -1.96
CA PHE A 79 4.31 17.13 -3.03
C PHE A 79 4.96 17.48 -4.38
N ASP A 80 5.46 18.71 -4.47
CA ASP A 80 6.09 19.28 -5.66
C ASP A 80 7.38 18.56 -6.06
N THR A 81 7.64 18.54 -7.36
CA THR A 81 8.79 17.91 -7.99
C THR A 81 8.94 18.40 -9.42
N ASP A 82 10.15 18.78 -9.81
CA ASP A 82 10.43 19.19 -11.18
C ASP A 82 10.73 17.98 -12.10
N GLU A 83 10.75 16.77 -11.54
CA GLU A 83 11.09 15.54 -12.24
C GLU A 83 9.87 14.66 -12.46
N GLU A 84 9.62 14.35 -13.73
CA GLU A 84 8.71 13.29 -14.17
C GLU A 84 9.43 11.93 -14.08
N LEU A 85 8.91 11.01 -13.26
CA LEU A 85 9.61 9.78 -12.90
C LEU A 85 9.05 8.51 -13.56
N ILE A 86 7.76 8.49 -13.86
CA ILE A 86 7.10 7.33 -14.45
C ILE A 86 6.10 7.76 -15.52
N THR A 87 6.16 7.12 -16.69
CA THR A 87 5.11 7.21 -17.70
C THR A 87 4.05 6.13 -17.51
N ILE A 88 2.80 6.55 -17.33
CA ILE A 88 1.64 5.67 -17.34
C ILE A 88 1.48 5.09 -18.74
N ASN A 89 1.53 3.77 -18.83
CA ASN A 89 1.44 3.04 -20.07
C ASN A 89 0.21 2.11 -20.05
N ARG A 90 -0.04 1.48 -21.20
CA ARG A 90 -1.12 0.51 -21.42
C ARG A 90 -1.19 -0.56 -20.33
N HIS A 91 -0.05 -1.11 -19.91
CA HIS A 91 -0.01 -2.20 -18.92
C HIS A 91 -0.60 -1.78 -17.58
N HIS A 92 -0.32 -0.56 -17.11
CA HIS A 92 -0.87 -0.06 -15.84
C HIS A 92 -2.41 0.02 -15.90
N VAL A 93 -2.94 0.57 -17.00
CA VAL A 93 -4.38 0.73 -17.22
C VAL A 93 -5.06 -0.64 -17.37
N GLU A 94 -4.51 -1.51 -18.21
CA GLU A 94 -5.04 -2.86 -18.42
C GLU A 94 -5.09 -3.65 -17.12
N LYS A 95 -4.04 -3.55 -16.30
CA LYS A 95 -3.99 -4.21 -15.00
C LYS A 95 -5.15 -3.75 -14.11
N VAL A 96 -5.32 -2.44 -13.93
CA VAL A 96 -6.37 -1.88 -13.07
C VAL A 96 -7.77 -2.25 -13.54
N LEU A 97 -8.04 -2.14 -14.84
CA LEU A 97 -9.35 -2.45 -15.39
C LEU A 97 -9.65 -3.94 -15.28
N ASN A 98 -8.67 -4.82 -15.50
CA ASN A 98 -8.84 -6.26 -15.33
C ASN A 98 -9.05 -6.65 -13.86
N MET A 99 -8.31 -6.06 -12.91
CA MET A 99 -8.55 -6.27 -11.47
C MET A 99 -9.98 -5.89 -11.08
N PHE A 100 -10.49 -4.76 -11.58
CA PHE A 100 -11.87 -4.35 -11.38
C PHE A 100 -12.88 -5.33 -12.00
N ILE A 101 -12.69 -5.72 -13.27
CA ILE A 101 -13.56 -6.68 -13.97
C ILE A 101 -13.62 -8.03 -13.24
N ASN A 102 -12.51 -8.46 -12.65
CA ASN A 102 -12.41 -9.69 -11.87
C ASN A 102 -12.97 -9.56 -10.45
N GLY A 103 -13.36 -8.37 -10.01
CA GLY A 103 -13.86 -8.10 -8.66
C GLY A 103 -12.78 -8.09 -7.57
N GLU A 104 -11.51 -7.94 -7.96
CA GLU A 104 -10.37 -7.84 -7.03
C GLU A 104 -10.32 -6.47 -6.34
N ILE A 105 -10.82 -5.43 -7.02
CA ILE A 105 -10.96 -4.05 -6.52
C ILE A 105 -12.32 -3.47 -6.90
N SER A 106 -12.84 -2.53 -6.11
CA SER A 106 -14.12 -1.85 -6.40
C SER A 106 -13.95 -0.66 -7.36
N ASP A 107 -15.06 -0.11 -7.84
CA ASP A 107 -15.06 1.13 -8.62
C ASP A 107 -14.46 2.30 -7.83
N GLU A 108 -14.73 2.38 -6.52
CA GLU A 108 -14.11 3.40 -5.65
C GLU A 108 -12.59 3.25 -5.54
N THR A 109 -12.07 2.02 -5.53
CA THR A 109 -10.61 1.80 -5.54
C THR A 109 -9.97 2.22 -6.87
N VAL A 110 -10.66 2.02 -8.00
CA VAL A 110 -10.20 2.52 -9.31
C VAL A 110 -10.22 4.04 -9.35
N GLU A 111 -11.28 4.66 -8.81
CA GLU A 111 -11.40 6.11 -8.67
C GLU A 111 -10.23 6.68 -7.85
N GLN A 112 -9.90 6.08 -6.72
CA GLN A 112 -8.78 6.52 -5.88
C GLN A 112 -7.43 6.42 -6.60
N TRP A 113 -7.20 5.33 -7.35
CA TRP A 113 -6.00 5.15 -8.16
C TRP A 113 -5.89 6.21 -9.27
N ALA A 114 -7.01 6.51 -9.94
CA ALA A 114 -7.03 7.51 -11.00
C ALA A 114 -6.84 8.93 -10.46
N ASN A 115 -7.50 9.28 -9.36
CA ASN A 115 -7.31 10.55 -8.65
C ASN A 115 -5.85 10.74 -8.19
N PHE A 116 -5.22 9.67 -7.72
CA PHE A 116 -3.81 9.69 -7.36
C PHE A 116 -2.93 10.01 -8.58
N ILE A 117 -3.22 9.48 -9.76
CA ILE A 117 -2.43 9.77 -10.97
C ILE A 117 -2.69 11.19 -11.48
N GLU A 118 -3.97 11.59 -11.59
CA GLU A 118 -4.37 12.90 -12.13
C GLU A 118 -3.73 14.06 -11.35
N GLY A 119 -3.62 13.92 -10.03
CA GLY A 119 -3.07 14.95 -9.14
C GLY A 119 -1.54 14.99 -9.04
N ARG A 120 -0.77 14.31 -9.90
CA ARG A 120 0.69 14.19 -9.74
C ARG A 120 1.47 14.76 -10.90
N GLU A 121 2.50 15.54 -10.57
CA GLU A 121 3.45 16.14 -11.52
C GLU A 121 4.64 15.20 -11.84
N ASP A 122 4.92 14.20 -10.99
CA ASP A 122 5.96 13.19 -11.25
C ASP A 122 5.48 11.98 -12.07
N LEU A 123 4.27 12.04 -12.61
CA LEU A 123 3.70 11.00 -13.46
C LEU A 123 3.33 11.60 -14.82
N ASN A 124 3.90 11.06 -15.90
CA ASN A 124 3.39 11.33 -17.24
C ASN A 124 2.17 10.47 -17.49
N TYR A 125 1.01 11.07 -17.76
CA TYR A 125 -0.18 10.32 -18.14
C TYR A 125 -0.84 10.85 -19.40
N ASP A 126 -0.16 11.68 -20.19
CA ASP A 126 -0.72 12.39 -21.36
C ASP A 126 -1.42 11.45 -22.34
N VAL A 127 -0.82 10.30 -22.64
CA VAL A 127 -1.37 9.28 -23.56
C VAL A 127 -2.74 8.78 -23.08
N PHE A 128 -2.95 8.71 -21.76
CA PHE A 128 -4.17 8.21 -21.14
C PHE A 128 -4.97 9.31 -20.41
N GLY A 129 -4.65 10.59 -20.61
CA GLY A 129 -5.19 11.69 -19.80
C GLY A 129 -6.70 11.74 -19.75
N ASN A 130 -7.38 11.60 -20.89
CA ASN A 130 -8.84 11.54 -20.94
C ASN A 130 -9.41 10.35 -20.14
N LEU A 131 -8.76 9.18 -20.21
CA LEU A 131 -9.21 8.00 -19.48
C LEU A 131 -8.99 8.16 -17.98
N ILE A 132 -7.82 8.65 -17.57
CA ILE A 132 -7.52 8.93 -16.16
C ILE A 132 -8.51 9.94 -15.60
N HIS A 133 -8.80 11.03 -16.33
CA HIS A 133 -9.81 12.01 -15.95
C HIS A 133 -11.19 11.36 -15.76
N ILE A 134 -11.63 10.52 -16.70
CA ILE A 134 -12.91 9.81 -16.62
C ILE A 134 -12.99 8.92 -15.38
N LEU A 135 -11.92 8.20 -15.07
CA LEU A 135 -11.87 7.28 -13.94
C LEU A 135 -11.79 8.02 -12.60
N ALA A 136 -11.11 9.17 -12.55
CA ALA A 136 -10.96 9.99 -11.34
C ALA A 136 -12.23 10.75 -10.96
N ASN A 137 -13.12 11.02 -11.94
CA ASN A 137 -14.25 11.93 -11.77
C ASN A 137 -15.63 11.26 -11.99
N PRO A 138 -16.00 10.16 -11.29
CA PRO A 138 -17.23 9.42 -11.55
C PRO A 138 -18.52 10.18 -11.23
N VAL A 139 -18.47 11.26 -10.44
CA VAL A 139 -19.61 12.17 -10.23
C VAL A 139 -19.98 12.90 -11.53
N LEU A 140 -18.98 13.26 -12.34
CA LEU A 140 -19.15 13.96 -13.61
C LEU A 140 -19.33 12.97 -14.77
N GLU A 141 -18.54 11.90 -14.76
CA GLU A 141 -18.38 11.00 -15.91
C GLU A 141 -19.17 9.70 -15.78
N GLY A 142 -19.85 9.51 -14.64
CA GLY A 142 -20.57 8.31 -14.27
C GLY A 142 -19.67 7.20 -13.77
N LYS A 143 -20.16 6.48 -12.74
CA LYS A 143 -19.47 5.35 -12.11
C LYS A 143 -18.96 4.32 -13.13
N LEU A 144 -17.81 3.73 -12.82
CA LEU A 144 -17.26 2.64 -13.59
C LEU A 144 -18.16 1.40 -13.47
N SER A 145 -18.53 0.84 -14.62
CA SER A 145 -19.24 -0.44 -14.71
C SER A 145 -18.39 -1.44 -15.48
N ILE A 146 -18.68 -2.73 -15.35
CA ILE A 146 -17.96 -3.79 -16.10
C ILE A 146 -18.03 -3.54 -17.61
N SER A 147 -19.19 -3.09 -18.12
CA SER A 147 -19.34 -2.79 -19.55
C SER A 147 -18.53 -1.56 -19.98
N LYS A 148 -18.43 -0.52 -19.14
CA LYS A 148 -17.59 0.66 -19.39
C LYS A 148 -16.11 0.30 -19.35
N ALA A 149 -15.67 -0.50 -18.37
CA ALA A 149 -14.30 -0.99 -18.26
C ALA A 149 -13.86 -1.80 -19.49
N ARG A 150 -14.71 -2.72 -19.99
CA ARG A 150 -14.42 -3.49 -21.21
C ARG A 150 -14.27 -2.60 -22.45
N LYS A 151 -15.15 -1.61 -22.61
CA LYS A 151 -15.04 -0.64 -23.71
C LYS A 151 -13.72 0.14 -23.67
N PHE A 152 -13.22 0.47 -22.48
CA PHE A 152 -11.91 1.10 -22.36
C PHE A 152 -10.78 0.17 -22.76
N LEU A 153 -10.80 -1.09 -22.32
CA LEU A 153 -9.81 -2.09 -22.74
C LEU A 153 -9.77 -2.29 -24.26
N ASP A 154 -10.93 -2.31 -24.92
CA ASP A 154 -11.02 -2.47 -26.37
C ASP A 154 -10.51 -1.24 -27.14
N ALA A 155 -10.48 -0.07 -26.51
CA ALA A 155 -10.15 1.22 -27.13
C ALA A 155 -8.71 1.66 -26.92
N ILE A 156 -8.00 1.09 -25.94
CA ILE A 156 -6.62 1.46 -25.61
C ILE A 156 -5.59 0.75 -26.45
#